data_AF-U6D6H6-F1
#
_entry.id   AF-U6D6H6-F1
#
_cell.length_a   1.000
_cell.length_b   1.000
_cell.length_c   1.000
_cell.angle_alpha   90.00
_cell.angle_beta   90.00
_cell.angle_gamma   90.00
#
_symmetry.space_group_name_H-M   'P 1'
#
loop_
_entity.id
_entity.type
_entity.pdbx_description
1 polymer ?
#
loop_
_entity_poly.entity_id
_entity_poly.type
_entity_poly.pdbx_seq_one_letter_code
_entity_poly.pdbx_strand_id
1 'polypeptide(L)'
;MAGVGPGGYAAEFVPPPECPVFEPSWEEFTDPLSFIGRIRPLAEKTGICKIRPPKDWQPPFACEVKSFRFTPRVQRLNELEAMTRVRLDFLDQLAKFWELQGSTLKIPVVERKILDLYALSKIVASKGGFEMVTKEKKWSKVGSRLGYLPGKGTGSLLKSHYERILYPYELFQSGVSLM
;
A
#
# COMPACT_ATOMS: atom_id res chain seq x y z
N MET A 1 15.44 23.40 -5.92
CA MET A 1 15.96 22.36 -6.83
C MET A 1 15.29 21.05 -6.48
N ALA A 2 14.30 20.62 -7.26
CA ALA A 2 13.58 19.37 -7.03
C ALA A 2 14.34 18.22 -7.71
N GLY A 3 14.69 17.20 -6.93
CA GLY A 3 15.33 15.99 -7.43
C GLY A 3 14.33 15.12 -8.18
N VAL A 4 14.57 14.90 -9.47
CA VAL A 4 13.76 14.02 -10.32
C VAL A 4 14.27 12.58 -10.15
N GLY A 5 13.49 11.74 -9.49
CA GLY A 5 13.71 10.29 -9.47
C GLY A 5 13.28 9.62 -10.79
N PRO A 6 13.92 8.52 -11.23
CA PRO A 6 13.63 7.88 -12.50
C PRO A 6 12.41 6.93 -12.36
N GLY A 7 11.22 7.52 -12.40
CA GLY A 7 9.92 6.85 -12.41
C GLY A 7 8.81 7.90 -12.47
N GLY A 8 8.33 8.21 -13.67
CA GLY A 8 7.46 9.36 -13.97
C GLY A 8 6.04 9.27 -13.43
N TYR A 9 5.86 9.51 -12.13
CA TYR A 9 4.59 9.94 -11.54
C TYR A 9 4.83 11.11 -10.58
N ALA A 10 5.40 12.21 -11.09
CA ALA A 10 5.29 13.50 -10.41
C ALA A 10 4.05 14.22 -10.95
N ALA A 11 2.86 13.68 -10.66
CA ALA A 11 1.65 14.46 -10.84
C ALA A 11 1.69 15.59 -9.80
N GLU A 12 1.64 16.84 -10.25
CA GLU A 12 1.50 18.00 -9.37
C GLU A 12 0.20 17.85 -8.56
N PHE A 13 0.23 18.20 -7.27
CA PHE A 13 -0.93 18.03 -6.39
C PHE A 13 -2.08 18.93 -6.85
N VAL A 14 -3.23 18.32 -7.14
CA VAL A 14 -4.48 19.04 -7.40
C VAL A 14 -5.41 18.82 -6.20
N PRO A 15 -5.79 19.87 -5.47
CA PRO A 15 -6.73 19.76 -4.36
C PRO A 15 -8.07 19.13 -4.80
N PRO A 16 -8.58 18.13 -4.08
CA PRO A 16 -9.94 17.62 -4.30
C PRO A 16 -11.02 18.67 -3.98
N PRO A 17 -12.25 18.51 -4.49
CA PRO A 17 -13.37 19.35 -4.07
C PRO A 17 -13.66 19.18 -2.57
N GLU A 18 -14.06 20.27 -1.93
CA GLU A 18 -14.43 20.30 -0.51
C GLU A 18 -15.71 19.50 -0.21
N CYS A 19 -15.78 18.94 0.99
CA CYS A 19 -16.98 18.24 1.48
C CYS A 19 -18.06 19.22 1.97
N PRO A 20 -19.34 18.82 2.02
CA PRO A 20 -20.43 19.67 2.51
C PRO A 20 -20.24 20.01 4.00
N VAL A 21 -20.62 21.24 4.35
CA VAL A 21 -20.57 21.76 5.72
C VAL A 21 -21.99 22.03 6.22
N PHE A 22 -22.30 21.60 7.43
CA PHE A 22 -23.58 21.82 8.08
C PHE A 22 -23.42 22.60 9.38
N GLU A 23 -24.28 23.60 9.57
CA GLU A 23 -24.30 24.49 10.74
C GLU A 23 -25.68 24.36 11.41
N PRO A 24 -25.88 23.36 12.31
CA PRO A 24 -27.16 23.14 12.97
C PRO A 24 -27.61 24.33 13.81
N SER A 25 -28.92 24.54 13.89
CA SER A 25 -29.53 25.35 14.95
C SER A 25 -29.37 24.67 16.32
N TRP A 26 -29.64 25.38 17.41
CA TRP A 26 -29.64 24.79 18.76
C TRP A 26 -30.63 23.62 18.90
N GLU A 27 -31.82 23.73 18.29
CA GLU A 27 -32.82 22.67 18.28
C GLU A 27 -32.30 21.42 17.57
N GLU A 28 -31.68 21.62 16.40
CA GLU A 28 -31.09 20.54 15.61
C GLU A 28 -29.85 19.92 16.28
N PHE A 29 -29.08 20.72 17.02
CA PHE A 29 -27.89 20.28 17.74
C PHE A 29 -28.21 19.47 19.01
N THR A 30 -29.46 19.49 19.46
CA THR A 30 -29.91 18.79 20.68
C THR A 30 -29.94 17.27 20.50
N ASP A 31 -30.33 16.77 19.32
CA ASP A 31 -30.30 15.33 18.98
C ASP A 31 -29.35 15.06 17.78
N PRO A 32 -28.08 14.71 18.06
CA PRO A 32 -27.08 14.49 17.02
C PRO A 32 -27.45 13.37 16.03
N LEU A 33 -28.08 12.28 16.48
CA LEU A 33 -28.36 11.14 15.60
C LEU A 33 -29.51 11.45 14.64
N SER A 34 -30.53 12.16 15.12
CA SER A 34 -31.61 12.67 14.27
C SER A 34 -31.09 13.67 13.24
N PHE A 35 -30.21 14.58 13.65
CA PHE A 35 -29.57 15.51 12.72
C PHE A 35 -28.70 14.79 11.67
N ILE A 36 -27.89 13.81 12.07
CA ILE A 36 -27.11 12.97 11.15
C ILE A 36 -28.02 12.24 10.17
N GLY A 37 -29.13 11.67 10.65
CA GLY A 37 -30.14 11.02 9.82
C GLY A 37 -30.74 11.96 8.78
N ARG A 38 -30.97 13.22 9.14
CA ARG A 38 -31.48 14.27 8.23
C ARG A 38 -30.48 14.63 7.13
N ILE A 39 -29.20 14.77 7.46
CA ILE A 39 -28.16 15.14 6.48
C ILE A 39 -27.63 13.94 5.66
N ARG A 40 -27.92 12.70 6.08
CA ARG A 40 -27.46 11.46 5.43
C ARG A 40 -27.65 11.46 3.91
N PRO A 41 -28.82 11.80 3.33
CA PRO A 41 -29.01 11.73 1.87
C PRO A 41 -28.08 12.66 1.06
N LEU A 42 -27.51 13.69 1.69
CA LEU A 42 -26.54 14.59 1.09
C LEU A 42 -25.10 14.14 1.39
N ALA A 43 -24.78 13.90 2.67
CA ALA A 43 -23.42 13.58 3.13
C ALA A 43 -22.95 12.19 2.68
N GLU A 44 -23.86 11.23 2.49
CA GLU A 44 -23.54 9.88 2.04
C GLU A 44 -22.90 9.89 0.64
N LYS A 45 -23.30 10.84 -0.23
CA LYS A 45 -22.76 10.97 -1.58
C LYS A 45 -21.28 11.38 -1.61
N THR A 46 -20.81 12.06 -0.57
CA THR A 46 -19.41 12.52 -0.45
C THR A 46 -18.56 11.64 0.45
N GLY A 47 -19.15 10.66 1.14
CA GLY A 47 -18.48 9.77 2.11
C GLY A 47 -18.08 10.44 3.42
N ILE A 48 -17.81 11.75 3.41
CA ILE A 48 -17.52 12.58 4.58
C ILE A 48 -18.30 13.91 4.53
N CYS A 49 -18.54 14.51 5.69
CA CYS A 49 -19.05 15.87 5.83
C CYS A 49 -18.46 16.55 7.07
N LYS A 50 -18.60 17.87 7.16
CA LYS A 50 -18.15 18.66 8.32
C LYS A 50 -19.35 19.28 9.05
N ILE A 51 -19.41 19.15 10.37
CA ILE A 51 -20.43 19.78 11.20
C ILE A 51 -19.76 20.86 12.05
N ARG A 52 -20.27 22.08 12.00
CA ARG A 52 -19.83 23.18 12.87
C ARG A 52 -20.90 23.41 13.93
N PRO A 53 -20.62 23.15 15.23
CA PRO A 53 -21.59 23.40 16.28
C PRO A 53 -21.94 24.90 16.39
N PRO A 54 -23.04 25.26 17.07
CA PRO A 54 -23.37 26.64 17.38
C PRO A 54 -22.18 27.38 18.03
N LYS A 55 -21.98 28.65 17.70
CA LYS A 55 -20.79 29.43 18.12
C LYS A 55 -20.64 29.54 19.64
N ASP A 56 -21.74 29.51 20.39
CA ASP A 56 -21.72 29.58 21.86
C ASP A 56 -21.46 28.22 22.52
N TRP A 57 -21.43 27.12 21.75
CA TRP A 57 -21.02 25.81 22.24
C TRP A 57 -19.49 25.69 22.24
N GLN A 58 -18.88 26.00 23.38
CA GLN A 58 -17.44 25.97 23.58
C GLN A 58 -17.10 25.13 24.81
N PRO A 59 -17.01 23.79 24.66
CA PRO A 59 -16.69 22.92 25.78
C PRO A 59 -15.27 23.21 26.29
N PRO A 60 -15.05 23.28 27.61
CA PRO A 60 -13.72 23.44 28.16
C PRO A 60 -12.88 22.20 27.85
N PHE A 61 -11.59 22.41 27.56
CA PHE A 61 -10.65 21.30 27.42
C PHE A 61 -10.30 20.75 28.79
N ALA A 62 -10.72 19.51 29.08
CA ALA A 62 -10.60 18.91 30.41
C ALA A 62 -9.18 18.40 30.74
N CYS A 63 -8.30 18.25 29.76
CA CYS A 63 -6.97 17.68 29.98
C CYS A 63 -5.94 18.76 30.35
N GLU A 64 -5.16 18.50 31.39
CA GLU A 64 -4.03 19.36 31.75
C GLU A 64 -2.84 19.11 30.81
N VAL A 65 -2.58 20.08 29.93
CA VAL A 65 -1.55 19.96 28.89
C VAL A 65 -0.13 19.79 29.47
N LYS A 66 0.16 20.42 30.61
CA LYS A 66 1.52 20.43 31.20
C LYS A 66 1.93 19.08 31.78
N SER A 67 0.97 18.28 32.23
CA SER A 67 1.19 16.97 32.84
C SER A 67 0.89 15.80 31.87
N PHE A 68 0.37 16.08 30.67
CA PHE A 68 0.02 15.07 29.69
C PHE A 68 1.25 14.46 29.02
N ARG A 69 1.50 13.17 29.25
CA ARG A 69 2.57 12.40 28.60
C ARG A 69 1.98 11.30 27.73
N PHE A 70 2.48 11.19 26.51
CA PHE A 70 2.18 10.08 25.60
C PHE A 70 3.43 9.67 24.84
N THR A 71 3.50 8.41 24.42
CA THR A 71 4.59 7.91 23.58
C THR A 71 4.28 8.26 22.11
N PRO A 72 5.07 9.12 21.45
CA PRO A 72 4.82 9.48 20.06
C PRO A 72 5.14 8.29 19.13
N ARG A 73 4.45 8.23 17.98
CA ARG A 73 4.78 7.30 16.89
C ARG A 73 5.49 8.04 15.77
N VAL A 74 6.60 7.49 15.29
CA VAL A 74 7.33 8.02 14.13
C VAL A 74 6.63 7.56 12.84
N GLN A 75 6.37 8.49 11.93
CA GLN A 75 5.84 8.18 10.59
C GLN A 75 6.81 8.70 9.52
N ARG A 76 7.31 7.80 8.67
CA ARG A 76 8.19 8.14 7.54
C ARG A 76 7.33 8.27 6.29
N LEU A 77 7.13 9.50 5.81
CA LEU A 77 6.20 9.78 4.69
C LEU A 77 6.55 8.99 3.41
N ASN A 78 7.85 8.82 3.14
CA ASN A 78 8.35 8.03 2.00
C ASN A 78 7.96 6.54 2.07
N GLU A 79 7.60 6.04 3.26
CA GLU A 79 7.26 4.64 3.53
C GLU A 79 5.75 4.48 3.87
N LEU A 80 4.98 5.57 3.85
CA LEU A 80 3.60 5.63 4.35
C LEU A 80 2.54 5.14 3.33
N GLU A 81 2.92 5.00 2.07
CA GLU A 81 2.00 4.55 1.02
C GLU A 81 1.42 3.16 1.34
N ALA A 82 0.10 2.99 1.27
CA ALA A 82 -0.57 1.72 1.62
C ALA A 82 -0.07 0.54 0.76
N MET A 83 0.34 0.81 -0.49
CA MET A 83 1.01 -0.17 -1.35
C MET A 83 2.38 -0.60 -0.82
N THR A 84 3.07 0.29 -0.09
CA THR A 84 4.35 0.01 0.56
C THR A 84 4.17 -0.84 1.82
N ARG A 85 3.09 -0.68 2.59
CA ARG A 85 2.81 -1.56 3.74
C ARG A 85 2.60 -3.02 3.34
N VAL A 86 1.74 -3.29 2.37
CA VAL A 86 1.51 -4.67 1.87
C VAL A 86 2.81 -5.26 1.32
N ARG A 87 3.63 -4.44 0.67
CA ARG A 87 4.95 -4.83 0.16
C ARG A 87 5.93 -5.16 1.30
N LEU A 88 5.96 -4.35 2.36
CA LEU A 88 6.81 -4.59 3.53
C LEU A 88 6.40 -5.86 4.27
N ASP A 89 5.10 -6.07 4.49
CA ASP A 89 4.58 -7.29 5.13
C ASP A 89 4.91 -8.54 4.30
N PHE A 90 4.81 -8.46 2.97
CA PHE A 90 5.21 -9.54 2.08
C PHE A 90 6.71 -9.86 2.20
N LEU A 91 7.58 -8.84 2.20
CA LEU A 91 9.02 -9.02 2.33
C LEU A 91 9.40 -9.57 3.71
N ASP A 92 8.72 -9.15 4.77
CA ASP A 92 8.92 -9.67 6.13
C ASP A 92 8.53 -11.15 6.23
N GLN A 93 7.39 -11.54 5.68
CA GLN A 93 6.97 -12.95 5.63
C GLN A 93 7.91 -13.81 4.78
N LEU A 94 8.36 -13.29 3.64
CA LEU A 94 9.32 -13.97 2.78
C LEU A 94 10.69 -14.13 3.47
N ALA A 95 11.15 -13.11 4.20
CA ALA A 95 12.39 -13.17 4.97
C ALA A 95 12.28 -14.23 6.08
N LYS A 96 11.18 -14.22 6.86
CA LYS A 96 10.91 -15.22 7.89
C LYS A 96 10.86 -16.64 7.32
N PHE A 97 10.26 -16.83 6.16
CA PHE A 97 10.25 -18.13 5.47
C PHE A 97 11.67 -18.61 5.19
N TRP A 98 12.53 -17.76 4.62
CA TRP A 98 13.91 -18.15 4.32
C TRP A 98 14.74 -18.42 5.59
N GLU A 99 14.57 -17.63 6.64
CA GLU A 99 15.22 -17.86 7.94
C GLU A 99 14.81 -19.21 8.53
N LEU A 100 13.52 -19.60 8.42
CA LEU A 100 13.05 -20.93 8.82
C LEU A 100 13.68 -22.08 8.01
N GLN A 101 14.06 -21.83 6.76
CA GLN A 101 14.79 -22.78 5.90
C GLN A 101 16.31 -22.74 6.13
N GLY A 102 16.80 -21.94 7.09
CA GLY A 102 18.24 -21.78 7.37
C GLY A 102 18.99 -20.94 6.34
N SER A 103 18.31 -20.08 5.59
CA SER A 103 18.92 -19.19 4.59
C SER A 103 18.51 -17.74 4.80
N THR A 104 19.41 -16.78 4.63
CA THR A 104 19.04 -15.36 4.69
C THR A 104 18.55 -14.88 3.33
N LEU A 105 17.38 -14.21 3.31
CA LEU A 105 16.83 -13.62 2.08
C LEU A 105 17.79 -12.56 1.50
N LYS A 106 18.28 -12.81 0.27
CA LYS A 106 19.11 -11.85 -0.49
C LYS A 106 18.35 -11.35 -1.71
N ILE A 107 17.97 -10.07 -1.69
CA ILE A 107 17.26 -9.41 -2.79
C ILE A 107 18.25 -9.06 -3.91
N PRO A 108 18.06 -9.59 -5.14
CA PRO A 108 18.97 -9.34 -6.25
C PRO A 108 18.77 -7.95 -6.86
N VAL A 109 19.81 -7.44 -7.54
CA VAL A 109 19.77 -6.20 -8.31
C VAL A 109 19.68 -6.54 -9.79
N VAL A 110 18.68 -5.99 -10.48
CA VAL A 110 18.44 -6.16 -11.92
C VAL A 110 18.41 -4.78 -12.57
N GLU A 111 19.21 -4.57 -13.62
CA GLU A 111 19.33 -3.27 -14.32
C GLU A 111 19.59 -2.07 -13.37
N ARG A 112 20.50 -2.24 -12.39
CA ARG A 112 20.87 -1.24 -11.37
C ARG A 112 19.74 -0.85 -10.41
N LYS A 113 18.63 -1.60 -10.39
CA LYS A 113 17.52 -1.43 -9.46
C LYS A 113 17.33 -2.71 -8.64
N ILE A 114 16.99 -2.55 -7.36
CA ILE A 114 16.61 -3.69 -6.51
C ILE A 114 15.36 -4.35 -7.11
N LEU A 115 15.36 -5.67 -7.21
CA LEU A 115 14.22 -6.41 -7.76
C LEU A 115 13.01 -6.31 -6.82
N ASP A 116 11.89 -5.84 -7.35
CA ASP A 116 10.62 -5.80 -6.62
C ASP A 116 9.98 -7.20 -6.56
N LEU A 117 10.30 -7.94 -5.50
CA LEU A 117 9.83 -9.31 -5.29
C LEU A 117 8.30 -9.40 -5.13
N TYR A 118 7.67 -8.38 -4.54
CA TYR A 118 6.21 -8.35 -4.35
C TYR A 118 5.49 -8.11 -5.68
N ALA A 119 5.94 -7.14 -6.47
CA ALA A 119 5.35 -6.91 -7.79
C ALA A 119 5.58 -8.11 -8.72
N LEU A 120 6.78 -8.71 -8.67
CA LEU A 120 7.11 -9.90 -9.44
C LEU A 120 6.21 -11.09 -9.07
N SER A 121 6.04 -11.40 -7.79
CA SER A 121 5.17 -12.49 -7.33
C SER A 121 3.71 -12.26 -7.73
N LYS A 122 3.17 -11.05 -7.54
CA LYS A 122 1.81 -10.69 -7.97
C LYS A 122 1.59 -10.87 -9.48
N ILE A 123 2.53 -10.41 -10.31
CA ILE A 123 2.40 -10.51 -11.76
C ILE A 123 2.47 -11.97 -12.22
N VAL A 124 3.37 -12.77 -11.66
CA VAL A 124 3.50 -14.20 -12.02
C VAL A 124 2.28 -15.00 -11.55
N ALA A 125 1.83 -14.80 -10.31
CA ALA A 125 0.62 -15.42 -9.78
C ALA A 125 -0.63 -15.06 -10.63
N SER A 126 -0.77 -13.80 -11.05
CA SER A 126 -1.88 -13.37 -11.92
C SER A 126 -1.90 -14.04 -13.31
N LYS A 127 -0.79 -14.65 -13.71
CA LYS A 127 -0.63 -15.38 -14.98
C LYS A 127 -0.61 -16.90 -14.81
N GLY A 128 -1.01 -17.40 -13.64
CA GLY A 128 -1.11 -18.83 -13.36
C GLY A 128 0.15 -19.45 -12.72
N GLY A 129 1.04 -18.63 -12.14
CA GLY A 129 2.21 -19.12 -11.39
C GLY A 129 3.45 -19.37 -12.23
N PHE A 130 4.52 -19.83 -11.57
CA PHE A 130 5.84 -19.97 -12.18
C PHE A 130 5.86 -20.92 -13.39
N GLU A 131 5.24 -22.09 -13.26
CA GLU A 131 5.23 -23.12 -14.31
C GLU A 131 4.48 -22.66 -15.56
N MET A 132 3.30 -22.04 -15.38
CA MET A 132 2.48 -21.54 -16.48
C MET A 132 3.20 -20.45 -17.27
N VAL A 133 3.78 -19.46 -16.57
CA VAL A 133 4.54 -18.37 -17.20
C VAL A 133 5.76 -18.90 -17.95
N THR A 134 6.40 -19.94 -17.42
CA THR A 134 7.55 -20.61 -18.06
C THR A 134 7.12 -21.37 -19.31
N LYS A 135 6.07 -22.18 -19.24
CA LYS A 135 5.54 -22.97 -20.36
C LYS A 135 5.13 -22.08 -21.53
N GLU A 136 4.50 -20.94 -21.23
CA GLU A 136 4.03 -19.99 -22.24
C GLU A 136 5.08 -18.95 -22.65
N LYS A 137 6.32 -19.05 -22.16
CA LYS A 137 7.43 -18.11 -22.43
C LYS A 137 7.06 -16.64 -22.18
N LYS A 138 6.22 -16.37 -21.17
CA LYS A 138 5.66 -15.04 -20.87
C LYS A 138 6.59 -14.14 -20.03
N TRP A 139 7.80 -14.59 -19.70
CA TRP A 139 8.76 -13.86 -18.85
C TRP A 139 9.17 -12.48 -19.39
N SER A 140 9.33 -12.32 -20.70
CA SER A 140 9.60 -11.00 -21.31
C SER A 140 8.45 -10.02 -21.08
N LYS A 141 7.19 -10.50 -21.12
CA LYS A 141 6.00 -9.70 -20.79
C LYS A 141 5.91 -9.38 -19.29
N VAL A 142 6.50 -10.21 -18.42
CA VAL A 142 6.61 -9.91 -16.98
C VAL A 142 7.61 -8.77 -16.77
N GLY A 143 8.80 -8.85 -17.38
CA GLY A 143 9.81 -7.81 -17.30
C GLY A 143 9.31 -6.45 -17.80
N SER A 144 8.59 -6.43 -18.93
CA SER A 144 8.00 -5.20 -19.46
C SER A 144 6.96 -4.58 -18.51
N ARG A 145 6.12 -5.39 -17.84
CA ARG A 145 5.17 -4.89 -16.82
C ARG A 145 5.86 -4.37 -15.56
N LEU A 146 7.03 -4.91 -15.20
CA LEU A 146 7.86 -4.41 -14.10
C LEU A 146 8.65 -3.15 -14.46
N GLY A 147 8.51 -2.64 -15.69
CA GLY A 147 9.20 -1.43 -16.15
C GLY A 147 10.64 -1.65 -16.59
N TYR A 148 11.06 -2.91 -16.81
CA TYR A 148 12.37 -3.21 -17.41
C TYR A 148 12.34 -3.03 -18.93
N LEU A 149 13.48 -2.62 -19.50
CA LEU A 149 13.60 -2.42 -20.94
C LEU A 149 13.59 -3.77 -21.68
N PRO A 150 12.87 -3.89 -22.81
CA PRO A 150 12.89 -5.10 -23.62
C PRO A 150 14.27 -5.30 -24.29
N GLY A 151 14.60 -6.54 -24.63
CA GLY A 151 15.78 -6.87 -25.46
C GLY A 151 17.08 -7.18 -24.72
N LYS A 152 17.15 -7.03 -23.39
CA LYS A 152 18.38 -7.30 -22.60
C LYS A 152 18.43 -8.68 -21.92
N GLY A 153 17.55 -9.61 -22.27
CA GLY A 153 17.46 -10.91 -21.60
C GLY A 153 16.91 -10.85 -20.17
N THR A 154 16.29 -9.73 -19.78
CA THR A 154 15.75 -9.52 -18.42
C THR A 154 14.69 -10.55 -18.06
N GLY A 155 13.91 -11.03 -19.03
CA GLY A 155 12.91 -12.09 -18.80
C GLY A 155 13.51 -13.40 -18.27
N SER A 156 14.58 -13.91 -18.89
CA SER A 156 15.24 -15.13 -18.41
C SER A 156 15.94 -14.94 -17.06
N LEU A 157 16.47 -13.74 -16.81
CA LEU A 157 17.05 -13.40 -15.50
C LEU A 157 15.99 -13.39 -14.40
N LEU A 158 14.83 -12.78 -14.67
CA LEU A 158 13.69 -12.78 -13.75
C LEU A 158 13.20 -14.20 -13.45
N LYS A 159 13.14 -15.08 -14.46
CA LYS A 159 12.82 -16.50 -14.26
C LYS A 159 13.79 -17.15 -13.26
N SER A 160 15.10 -17.00 -13.49
CA SER A 160 16.12 -17.59 -12.61
C SER A 160 16.04 -17.07 -11.17
N HIS A 161 15.78 -15.77 -10.99
CA HIS A 161 15.57 -15.21 -9.65
C HIS A 161 14.27 -15.69 -9.00
N TYR A 162 13.18 -15.81 -9.78
CA TYR A 162 11.91 -16.31 -9.28
C TYR A 162 12.05 -17.74 -8.77
N GLU A 163 12.63 -18.62 -9.59
CA GLU A 163 12.85 -20.02 -9.27
C GLU A 163 13.66 -20.19 -7.97
N ARG A 164 14.70 -19.37 -7.79
CA ARG A 164 15.56 -19.43 -6.61
C ARG A 164 14.94 -18.85 -5.34
N ILE A 165 14.14 -17.78 -5.44
CA ILE A 165 13.71 -16.99 -4.27
C ILE A 165 12.22 -17.14 -3.97
N LEU A 166 11.38 -17.07 -5.01
CA LEU A 166 9.93 -16.94 -4.87
C LEU A 166 9.20 -18.26 -5.08
N TYR A 167 9.73 -19.16 -5.90
CA TYR A 167 9.06 -20.44 -6.19
C TYR A 167 8.90 -21.34 -4.94
N PRO A 168 9.91 -21.51 -4.07
CA PRO A 168 9.73 -22.27 -2.83
C PRO A 168 8.66 -21.65 -1.91
N TYR A 169 8.59 -20.32 -1.89
CA TYR A 169 7.59 -19.59 -1.10
C TYR A 169 6.19 -19.66 -1.73
N GLU A 170 6.07 -19.65 -3.06
CA GLU A 170 4.82 -19.86 -3.80
C GLU A 170 4.23 -21.24 -3.48
N LEU A 171 5.07 -22.30 -3.48
CA LEU A 171 4.65 -23.64 -3.10
C LEU A 171 4.18 -23.69 -1.64
N PHE A 172 4.96 -23.11 -0.72
CA PHE A 172 4.59 -22.99 0.69
C PHE A 172 3.25 -22.28 0.90
N GLN A 173 3.00 -21.15 0.21
CA GLN A 173 1.73 -20.42 0.29
C GLN A 173 0.56 -21.17 -0.35
N SER A 174 0.81 -21.94 -1.41
CA SER A 174 -0.23 -22.70 -2.13
C SER A 174 -0.73 -23.95 -1.37
N GLY A 175 -0.08 -24.31 -0.26
CA GLY A 175 -0.42 -25.50 0.53
C GLY A 175 0.01 -26.83 -0.10
N VAL A 176 0.74 -26.79 -1.22
CA VAL A 176 1.35 -27.96 -1.82
C VAL A 176 2.69 -28.19 -1.11
N SER A 177 2.71 -29.08 -0.12
CA SER A 177 3.91 -29.46 0.62
C SER A 177 5.04 -29.83 -0.35
N LEU A 178 6.21 -29.24 -0.16
CA LEU A 178 7.50 -29.79 -0.57
C LEU A 178 7.76 -31.05 0.29
N MET A 179 7.15 -32.17 -0.10
CA MET A 179 7.58 -33.52 0.28
C MET A 179 8.08 -34.24 -0.96
#